data_AF-A0A376DQH7-F1
#
_entry.id   AF-A0A376DQH7-F1
#
_cell.length_a   1.000
_cell.length_b   1.000
_cell.length_c   1.000
_cell.angle_alpha   90.00
_cell.angle_beta   90.00
_cell.angle_gamma   90.00
#
_symmetry.space_group_name_H-M   'P 1'
#
loop_
_entity.id
_entity.type
_entity.pdbx_description
1 polymer ?
#
loop_
_entity_poly.entity_id
_entity_poly.type
_entity_poly.pdbx_seq_one_letter_code
_entity_poly.pdbx_strand_id
1 'polypeptide(L)' 'MPEIASAKVMEKDGVNIGEFQIKLLQKIEELTLYSIEQNKQIKKLQEENKTLKSQSEKINKLEKQLEQIVSKKK' A
#
# COMPACT_ATOMS: atom_id res chain seq x y z
N MET A 1 -13.15 -14.29 -12.94
CA MET A 1 -13.38 -14.05 -14.39
C MET A 1 -13.54 -12.56 -14.60
N PRO A 2 -13.03 -11.96 -15.70
CA PRO A 2 -13.40 -10.58 -16.03
C PRO A 2 -14.89 -10.56 -16.40
N GLU A 3 -15.71 -9.94 -15.55
CA GLU A 3 -17.17 -9.80 -15.77
C GLU A 3 -17.51 -8.84 -16.92
N ILE A 4 -16.50 -8.14 -17.42
CA ILE A 4 -16.54 -7.24 -18.56
C ILE A 4 -15.95 -7.95 -19.78
N ALA A 5 -16.73 -8.01 -20.86
CA ALA A 5 -16.27 -8.53 -22.14
C ALA A 5 -15.10 -7.70 -22.67
N SER A 6 -14.17 -8.33 -23.40
CA SER A 6 -13.05 -7.63 -23.99
C SER A 6 -13.52 -6.70 -25.11
N ALA A 7 -12.74 -5.64 -25.38
CA ALA A 7 -13.05 -4.69 -26.45
C ALA A 7 -13.30 -5.38 -27.80
N LYS A 8 -12.54 -6.44 -28.11
CA LYS A 8 -12.67 -7.23 -29.34
C LYS A 8 -14.01 -8.00 -29.43
N VAL A 9 -14.55 -8.45 -28.29
CA VAL A 9 -15.85 -9.13 -28.24
C VAL A 9 -16.98 -8.10 -28.36
N MET A 10 -16.83 -6.95 -27.70
CA MET A 10 -17.79 -5.85 -27.78
C MET A 10 -17.92 -5.26 -29.19
N GLU A 11 -16.82 -5.17 -29.93
CA GLU A 11 -16.81 -4.69 -31.32
C GLU A 11 -17.50 -5.66 -32.28
N LYS A 12 -17.35 -6.97 -32.04
CA LYS A 12 -17.89 -8.02 -32.89
C LYS A 12 -19.38 -8.31 -32.62
N ASP A 13 -19.73 -8.44 -31.34
CA ASP A 13 -21.04 -8.95 -30.91
C ASP A 13 -21.97 -7.81 -30.41
N GLY A 14 -21.46 -6.57 -30.38
CA GLY A 14 -22.13 -5.43 -29.76
C GLY A 14 -22.07 -5.48 -28.23
N VAL A 15 -22.51 -4.39 -27.59
CA VAL A 15 -22.64 -4.35 -26.12
C VAL A 15 -23.87 -3.55 -25.71
N ASN A 16 -24.59 -4.06 -24.71
CA ASN A 16 -25.62 -3.27 -24.05
C ASN A 16 -24.94 -2.18 -23.21
N ILE A 17 -25.04 -0.92 -23.65
CA ILE A 17 -24.39 0.23 -23.01
C ILE A 17 -24.84 0.39 -21.56
N GLY A 18 -26.12 0.18 -21.25
CA GLY A 18 -26.65 0.31 -19.89
C GLY A 18 -26.10 -0.74 -18.93
N GLU A 19 -26.10 -2.00 -19.34
CA GLU A 19 -25.52 -3.11 -18.55
C GLU A 19 -24.01 -2.94 -18.37
N PHE A 20 -23.31 -2.53 -19.42
CA PHE A 20 -21.88 -2.29 -19.36
C PHE A 20 -21.53 -1.13 -18.42
N GLN A 21 -22.31 -0.05 -18.43
CA GLN A 21 -22.10 1.09 -17.53
C GLN A 21 -22.33 0.71 -16.06
N ILE A 22 -23.33 -0.12 -15.77
CA ILE A 22 -23.55 -0.67 -14.42
C ILE A 22 -22.34 -1.50 -13.97
N LYS A 23 -21.84 -2.41 -14.81
CA LYS A 23 -20.65 -3.22 -14.51
C LYS A 23 -19.39 -2.39 -14.30
N LEU A 24 -19.22 -1.31 -15.07
CA LEU A 24 -18.13 -0.36 -14.86
C LEU A 24 -18.23 0.35 -13.51
N LEU A 25 -19.42 0.83 -13.12
CA LEU A 25 -19.63 1.48 -11.84
C LEU A 25 -19.34 0.54 -10.66
N GLN A 26 -19.80 -0.70 -10.72
CA GLN A 26 -19.48 -1.74 -9.74
C GLN A 26 -17.97 -1.95 -9.63
N LYS A 27 -17.25 -2.01 -10.76
CA LYS A 27 -15.81 -2.20 -10.74
C LYS A 27 -15.06 -0.99 -10.19
N ILE A 28 -15.54 0.22 -10.47
CA ILE A 28 -14.99 1.46 -9.90
C ILE A 28 -15.17 1.48 -8.38
N GLU A 29 -16.35 1.08 -7.88
CA GLU A 29 -16.61 0.97 -6.44
C GLU A 29 -15.66 -0.03 -5.78
N GLU A 30 -15.54 -1.23 -6.34
CA GLU A 30 -14.64 -2.28 -5.87
C GLU A 30 -13.18 -1.78 -5.81
N LEU A 31 -12.69 -1.17 -6.90
CA LEU A 31 -11.34 -0.61 -6.97
C LEU A 31 -11.14 0.56 -5.99
N THR A 32 -12.18 1.36 -5.75
CA THR A 32 -12.13 2.46 -4.77
C THR A 32 -12.00 1.91 -3.35
N LEU A 33 -12.77 0.87 -3.01
CA LEU A 33 -12.65 0.18 -1.72
C LEU A 33 -11.26 -0.45 -1.53
N TYR A 34 -10.72 -1.10 -2.56
CA TYR A 34 -9.35 -1.61 -2.52
C TYR A 34 -8.33 -0.49 -2.32
N SER A 35 -8.48 0.64 -3.02
CA SER A 35 -7.60 1.80 -2.88
C SER A 35 -7.64 2.39 -1.46
N ILE A 36 -8.83 2.46 -0.84
CA ILE A 36 -8.97 2.88 0.56
C ILE A 36 -8.21 1.92 1.49
N GLU A 37 -8.36 0.61 1.31
CA GLU A 37 -7.71 -0.38 2.16
C GLU A 37 -6.19 -0.36 2.00
N GLN A 38 -5.70 -0.26 0.76
CA GLN A 38 -4.27 -0.09 0.46
C GLN A 38 -3.71 1.17 1.13
N ASN A 39 -4.43 2.29 1.08
CA ASN A 39 -4.02 3.53 1.75
C ASN A 39 -3.92 3.36 3.28
N LYS A 40 -4.84 2.62 3.91
CA LYS A 40 -4.75 2.32 5.35
C LYS A 40 -3.52 1.48 5.67
N GLN A 41 -3.25 0.46 4.86
CA GLN A 41 -2.08 -0.40 5.05
C GLN A 41 -0.78 0.38 4.87
N ILE A 42 -0.70 1.27 3.88
CA ILE A 42 0.45 2.17 3.67
C ILE A 42 0.67 3.06 4.89
N LYS A 43 -0.38 3.69 5.43
CA LYS A 43 -0.27 4.53 6.62
C LYS A 43 0.27 3.75 7.82
N LYS A 44 -0.24 2.55 8.06
CA LYS A 44 0.24 1.67 9.13
C LYS A 44 1.72 1.32 8.95
N LEU A 45 2.13 0.93 7.75
CA LEU A 45 3.53 0.64 7.44
C LEU A 45 4.44 1.86 7.61
N GLN A 46 3.95 3.07 7.33
CA GLN A 46 4.71 4.31 7.55
C GLN A 46 4.92 4.59 9.05
N GLU A 47 3.91 4.34 9.89
CA GLU A 47 4.02 4.48 11.34
C GLU A 47 4.98 3.46 11.96
N GLU A 48 4.89 2.20 11.54
CA GLU A 48 5.82 1.15 11.94
C GLU A 48 7.27 1.50 11.53
N ASN A 49 7.47 1.94 10.28
CA ASN A 49 8.78 2.39 9.81
C ASN A 49 9.32 3.58 10.61
N LYS A 50 8.48 4.56 10.97
CA LYS A 50 8.88 5.69 11.81
C LYS A 50 9.36 5.23 13.18
N THR A 51 8.65 4.26 13.77
CA THR A 51 9.00 3.68 15.07
C THR A 51 10.32 2.93 15.01
N LEU A 52 10.50 2.09 13.99
CA LEU A 52 11.75 1.34 13.76
C LEU A 52 12.94 2.29 13.56
N LYS A 53 12.78 3.37 12.78
CA LYS A 53 13.82 4.39 12.60
C LYS A 53 14.21 5.03 13.93
N SER A 54 13.24 5.42 14.76
CA SER A 54 13.53 6.00 16.08
C SER A 54 14.25 5.02 17.01
N GLN A 55 13.87 3.74 16.98
CA GLN A 55 14.56 2.70 17.75
C GLN A 55 16.00 2.52 17.26
N SER A 56 16.23 2.47 15.95
CA SER A 56 17.56 2.38 15.35
C SER A 56 18.44 3.57 15.76
N GLU A 57 17.92 4.80 15.74
CA GLU A 57 18.65 5.98 16.20
C GLU A 57 19.04 5.90 17.68
N LYS A 58 18.14 5.40 18.54
CA LYS A 58 18.42 5.20 19.98
C LYS A 58 19.51 4.16 20.19
N ILE A 59 19.45 3.03 19.47
CA ILE A 59 20.47 1.98 19.52
C ILE A 59 21.83 2.54 19.12
N ASN A 60 21.92 3.24 17.99
CA ASN A 60 23.17 3.87 17.54
C ASN A 60 23.73 4.85 18.58
N LYS A 61 22.87 5.58 19.31
CA LYS A 61 23.29 6.51 20.35
C LYS A 61 23.84 5.78 21.57
N LEU A 62 23.19 4.67 21.98
CA LEU A 62 23.63 3.82 23.08
C LEU A 62 24.97 3.14 22.74
N GLU A 63 25.13 2.65 21.52
CA GLU A 63 26.40 2.06 21.04
C GLU A 63 27.56 3.07 21.15
N LYS A 64 27.36 4.31 20.69
CA LYS A 64 28.36 5.37 20.85
C LYS A 64 28.70 5.68 22.31
N GLN A 65 27.70 5.67 23.20
CA GLN A 65 27.93 5.88 24.62
C GLN A 65 28.74 4.73 25.25
N LEU A 66 28.46 3.49 24.85
CA LEU A 66 29.22 2.32 25.30
C LEU A 66 30.68 2.40 24.84
N GLU A 67 30.94 2.75 23.59
CA GLU A 67 32.30 2.93 23.06
C GLU A 67 33.09 3.96 23.88
N GLN A 68 32.48 5.10 24.21
CA GLN A 68 33.11 6.15 25.03
C GLN A 68 33.42 5.70 26.46
N ILE A 69 32.57 4.85 27.05
CA ILE A 69 32.79 4.31 28.41
C ILE A 69 33.94 3.30 28.37
N VAL A 70 33.97 2.43 27.37
CA VAL A 70 35.04 1.45 27.19
C VAL A 70 36.38 2.13 26.95
N SER A 71 36.41 3.20 26.13
CA SER A 71 37.65 3.95 25.86
C SER A 71 38.17 4.73 27.08
N LYS A 72 37.29 5.13 28.01
CA LYS A 72 37.67 5.84 29.25
C LYS A 72 38.11 4.93 30.39
N LYS A 73 37.81 3.62 30.31
CA LYS A 73 38.23 2.60 31.30
C LYS A 73 39.58 1.97 30.98
N LYS A 74 40.13 2.22 29.79
CA LYS A 74 41.52 1.90 29.41
C LYS A 74 42.44 3.05 29.79
#